data_AF-A0A0G1JZP8-F1
#
_entry.id   AF-A0A0G1JZP8-F1
#
_cell.length_a   1.000
_cell.length_b   1.000
_cell.length_c   1.000
_cell.angle_alpha   90.00
_cell.angle_beta   90.00
_cell.angle_gamma   90.00
#
_symmetry.space_group_name_H-M   'P 1'
#
loop_
_entity.id
_entity.type
_entity.pdbx_description
1 polymer ?
#
loop_
_entity_poly.entity_id
_entity_poly.type
_entity_poly.pdbx_seq_one_letter_code
_entity_poly.pdbx_strand_id
1 'polypeptide(L)' 'MEENNIKKEELEFVHDNDLLPVLEKLGLKDDFLSGKIRCAFCGEIITDENLHSFFEDNGVKVSCSKEDCIKEVEKKQ' A
#
# COMPACT_ATOMS: atom_id res chain seq x y z
N MET A 1 45.56 12.74 -1.65
CA MET A 1 44.85 11.59 -1.08
C MET A 1 43.44 11.68 -1.63
N GLU A 2 43.04 10.65 -2.37
CA GLU A 2 41.94 10.66 -3.34
C GLU A 2 40.56 10.86 -2.68
N GLU A 3 39.83 11.86 -3.17
CA GLU A 3 38.49 12.23 -2.70
C GLU A 3 37.44 11.40 -3.46
N ASN A 4 36.97 10.29 -2.88
CA ASN A 4 35.91 9.48 -3.49
C ASN A 4 34.53 10.06 -3.16
N ASN A 5 34.06 10.94 -4.03
CA ASN A 5 32.70 11.49 -4.05
C ASN A 5 31.73 10.44 -4.62
N ILE A 6 31.23 9.55 -3.76
CA ILE A 6 30.14 8.65 -4.11
C ILE A 6 28.85 9.46 -4.06
N LYS A 7 28.36 9.87 -5.24
CA LYS A 7 26.99 10.35 -5.41
C LYS A 7 26.05 9.19 -5.11
N LYS A 8 25.55 9.12 -3.88
CA LYS A 8 24.38 8.32 -3.55
C LYS A 8 23.19 9.02 -4.20
N GLU A 9 22.90 8.65 -5.45
CA GLU A 9 21.52 8.59 -5.89
C GLU A 9 20.86 7.60 -4.93
N GLU A 10 20.34 8.13 -3.83
CA GLU A 10 19.38 7.44 -2.99
C GLU A 10 18.21 7.16 -3.93
N LEU A 11 18.22 5.95 -4.49
CA LEU A 11 17.00 5.22 -4.81
C LEU A 11 16.07 5.49 -3.64
N GLU A 12 15.12 6.41 -3.83
CA GLU A 12 14.01 6.63 -2.93
C GLU A 12 13.24 5.31 -2.93
N PHE A 13 13.72 4.39 -2.10
CA PHE A 13 12.88 3.42 -1.45
C PHE A 13 11.72 4.23 -0.92
N VAL A 14 10.54 4.01 -1.51
CA VAL A 14 9.26 4.47 -0.99
C VAL A 14 9.18 3.88 0.42
N HIS A 15 9.75 4.60 1.38
CA HIS A 15 9.71 4.25 2.78
C HIS A 15 8.23 4.24 3.17
N ASP A 16 7.87 3.36 4.11
CA ASP A 16 6.54 3.15 4.69
C ASP A 16 5.75 4.41 5.11
N ASN A 17 6.37 5.59 5.03
CA ASN A 17 5.80 6.90 5.27
C ASN A 17 4.92 7.47 4.15
N ASP A 18 4.91 6.92 2.94
CA ASP A 18 4.08 7.47 1.84
C ASP A 18 2.64 6.93 1.81
N LEU A 19 2.38 5.83 2.54
CA LEU A 19 1.05 5.24 2.59
C LEU A 19 0.04 6.10 3.36
N LEU A 20 0.41 6.60 4.54
CA LEU A 20 -0.47 7.40 5.39
C LEU A 20 -0.91 8.71 4.72
N PRO A 21 -0.04 9.49 4.05
CA PRO A 21 -0.43 10.64 3.25
C PRO A 21 -1.40 10.31 2.11
N VAL A 22 -1.21 9.17 1.44
CA VAL A 22 -2.14 8.71 0.37
C VAL A 22 -3.50 8.36 0.96
N LEU A 23 -3.53 7.61 2.07
CA LEU A 23 -4.76 7.29 2.79
C LEU A 23 -5.47 8.54 3.31
N GLU A 24 -4.71 9.56 3.76
CA GLU A 24 -5.26 10.83 4.22
C GLU A 24 -5.95 11.58 3.07
N LYS A 25 -5.30 11.66 1.90
CA LYS A 25 -5.88 12.26 0.68
C LYS A 25 -7.14 11.52 0.21
N LEU A 26 -7.20 10.20 0.42
CA LEU A 26 -8.37 9.38 0.12
C LEU A 26 -9.46 9.45 1.21
N GLY A 27 -9.20 10.07 2.36
CA GLY A 27 -10.11 10.09 3.51
C GLY A 27 -10.26 8.72 4.20
N LEU A 28 -9.36 7.78 3.93
CA LEU A 28 -9.39 6.40 4.44
C LEU A 28 -8.45 6.18 5.63
N LYS A 29 -7.62 7.18 5.99
CA LYS A 29 -6.62 7.08 7.06
C LYS A 29 -7.24 6.69 8.41
N ASP A 30 -8.31 7.35 8.85
CA ASP A 30 -8.95 7.03 10.12
C ASP A 30 -9.55 5.62 10.13
N ASP A 31 -10.16 5.21 9.01
CA ASP A 31 -10.72 3.86 8.87
C ASP A 31 -9.63 2.79 8.80
N PHE A 32 -8.47 3.11 8.23
CA PHE A 32 -7.29 2.25 8.20
C PHE A 32 -6.69 2.09 9.60
N LEU A 33 -6.41 3.20 10.28
CA LEU A 33 -5.84 3.20 11.64
C LEU A 33 -6.79 2.58 12.68
N SER A 34 -8.10 2.66 12.46
CA SER A 34 -9.10 1.99 13.31
C SER A 34 -9.36 0.53 12.95
N GLY A 35 -8.67 -0.03 11.95
CA GLY A 35 -8.82 -1.43 11.54
C GLY A 35 -10.18 -1.75 10.92
N LYS A 36 -10.86 -0.74 10.36
CA LYS A 36 -12.14 -0.92 9.64
C LYS A 36 -11.94 -1.28 8.19
N ILE A 37 -10.79 -0.92 7.61
CA ILE A 37 -10.43 -1.28 6.24
C ILE A 37 -10.17 -2.79 6.18
N ARG A 38 -10.85 -3.47 5.24
CA ARG A 38 -10.74 -4.92 5.03
C ARG A 38 -10.46 -5.25 3.59
N CYS A 39 -9.69 -6.30 3.37
CA CYS A 39 -9.42 -6.86 2.06
C CYS A 39 -10.73 -7.20 1.36
N ALA A 40 -10.91 -6.69 0.14
CA ALA A 40 -12.09 -6.92 -0.67
C ALA A 40 -12.29 -8.40 -1.08
N PHE A 41 -11.22 -9.21 -1.01
CA PHE A 41 -11.23 -10.61 -1.43
C PHE A 41 -11.38 -11.56 -0.24
N CYS A 42 -10.47 -11.49 0.73
CA CYS A 42 -10.46 -12.42 1.87
C CYS A 42 -11.12 -11.87 3.14
N GLY A 43 -11.44 -10.56 3.19
CA GLY A 43 -12.05 -9.93 4.36
C GLY A 43 -11.12 -9.69 5.55
N GLU A 44 -9.82 -9.98 5.42
CA GLU A 44 -8.82 -9.70 6.45
C GLU A 44 -8.64 -8.20 6.68
N ILE A 45 -8.38 -7.81 7.93
CA ILE A 45 -8.12 -6.40 8.28
C ILE A 45 -6.82 -5.98 7.61
N ILE A 46 -6.86 -4.86 6.88
CA ILE A 46 -5.66 -4.33 6.24
C ILE A 46 -4.84 -3.52 7.24
N THR A 47 -3.54 -3.78 7.26
CA THR A 47 -2.53 -3.05 8.02
C THR A 47 -1.42 -2.59 7.07
N ASP A 48 -0.52 -1.74 7.55
CA ASP A 48 0.65 -1.30 6.79
C ASP A 48 1.52 -2.48 6.34
N GLU A 49 1.57 -3.55 7.13
CA GLU A 49 2.36 -4.75 6.84
C GLU A 49 1.74 -5.66 5.77
N ASN A 50 0.42 -5.62 5.59
CA ASN A 50 -0.28 -6.53 4.67
C ASN A 50 -0.93 -5.83 3.48
N LEU A 51 -0.91 -4.50 3.40
CA LEU A 51 -1.49 -3.77 2.29
C LEU A 51 -0.69 -4.05 1.01
N HIS A 52 -1.38 -4.48 -0.04
CA HIS A 52 -0.76 -4.70 -1.35
C HIS A 52 -1.09 -3.62 -2.36
N SER A 53 -2.37 -3.29 -2.53
CA SER A 53 -2.83 -2.33 -3.53
C SER A 53 -4.24 -1.81 -3.27
N PHE A 54 -4.50 -0.62 -3.80
CA PHE A 54 -5.83 -0.02 -3.92
C PHE A 54 -6.33 -0.17 -5.36
N PHE A 55 -7.61 -0.41 -5.54
CA PHE A 55 -8.23 -0.53 -6.86
C PHE A 55 -9.67 -0.03 -6.83
N GLU A 56 -10.17 0.38 -7.99
CA GLU A 56 -11.56 0.82 -8.13
C GLU A 56 -12.44 -0.35 -8.57
N ASP A 57 -13.39 -0.74 -7.72
CA ASP A 57 -14.37 -1.79 -8.00
C ASP A 57 -15.69 -1.45 -7.29
N ASN A 58 -16.57 -0.71 -7.99
CA ASN A 58 -17.77 -0.09 -7.40
C ASN A 58 -17.45 0.81 -6.17
N GLY A 59 -16.30 1.49 -6.21
CA GLY A 59 -15.73 2.27 -5.11
C GLY A 59 -14.26 1.92 -4.87
N VAL A 60 -13.60 2.68 -3.98
CA VAL A 60 -12.19 2.41 -3.62
C VAL A 60 -12.15 1.18 -2.72
N LYS A 61 -11.52 0.12 -3.21
CA LYS A 61 -11.28 -1.13 -2.49
C LYS A 61 -9.78 -1.37 -2.33
N VAL A 62 -9.46 -2.25 -1.39
CA VAL A 62 -8.09 -2.61 -1.03
C VAL A 62 -7.90 -4.11 -1.06
N SER A 63 -6.69 -4.53 -1.41
CA SER A 63 -6.25 -5.91 -1.34
C SER A 63 -5.11 -6.07 -0.34
N CYS A 64 -5.12 -7.20 0.37
CA CYS A 64 -3.96 -7.62 1.13
C CYS A 64 -2.90 -8.31 0.25
N SER A 65 -1.73 -8.54 0.83
CA SER A 65 -0.54 -9.17 0.23
C SER A 65 -0.59 -10.70 0.19
N LYS A 66 -1.75 -11.31 0.47
CA LYS A 66 -1.93 -12.75 0.27
C LYS A 66 -1.90 -13.06 -1.22
N GLU A 67 -1.15 -14.10 -1.60
CA GLU A 67 -1.00 -14.53 -3.00
C GLU A 67 -2.35 -14.73 -3.71
N ASP A 68 -3.33 -15.32 -3.03
CA ASP A 68 -4.67 -15.50 -3.59
C ASP A 68 -5.36 -14.18 -3.90
N CYS A 69 -5.19 -13.16 -3.05
CA CYS A 69 -5.78 -11.84 -3.24
C CYS A 69 -5.05 -11.06 -4.35
N ILE A 70 -3.72 -11.15 -4.39
CA ILE A 70 -2.89 -10.53 -5.43
C ILE A 70 -3.33 -11.03 -6.81
N LYS A 71 -3.45 -12.36 -6.98
CA LYS A 71 -3.91 -12.97 -8.25
C LYS A 71 -5.29 -12.51 -8.66
N GLU A 72 -6.19 -12.20 -7.72
CA GLU A 72 -7.52 -11.66 -8.05
C GLU A 72 -7.46 -10.20 -8.48
N VAL A 73 -6.55 -9.39 -7.92
CA VAL A 73 -6.30 -8.01 -8.37
C VAL A 73 -5.73 -8.00 -9.79
N GLU A 74 -4.74 -8.85 -10.08
CA GLU A 74 -4.11 -8.92 -11.41
C GLU A 74 -5.11 -9.27 -12.53
N LYS A 75 -6.19 -9.99 -12.22
CA LYS A 75 -7.28 -10.28 -13.17
C LYS A 75 -8.19 -9.08 -13.46
N LYS A 76 -8.13 -8.04 -12.63
CA LYS A 76 -9.00 -6.85 -12.70
C LYS A 76 -8.32 -5.62 -13.33
N GLN A 77 -7.01 -5.68 -13.60
CA GLN A 77 -6.23 -4.61 -14.24
C GLN A 77 -6.05 -4.86 -15.74
#